data_AF-A0A7R6NYT7-F1
#
_entry.id   AF-A0A7R6NYT7-F1
#
_cell.length_a   1.000
_cell.length_b   1.000
_cell.length_c   1.000
_cell.angle_alpha   90.00
_cell.angle_beta   90.00
_cell.angle_gamma   90.00
#
_symmetry.space_group_name_H-M   'P 1'
#
loop_
_entity.id
_entity.type
_entity.pdbx_description
1 polymer ?
#
loop_
_entity_poly.entity_id
_entity_poly.type
_entity_poly.pdbx_seq_one_letter_code
_entity_poly.pdbx_strand_id
1 'polypeptide(L)'
;MFNRLKKVTHKADLPWEVHLIDNHQWNAFTIGGGKVFVYTGLFKGKLAVRSDDELAAILAHEIAHVNARHASEKQGKLMLSKLLDKKLRSAAYEASFTTNQEDEADKYSVIYSALAGYKPSAGAEIWARMHKQLGSDSKDRLHDHPLNADKAKSLTRYAKLAEQYYHSGKINKNYKTLLTNNAVFFHQGESTLKAGEGGGFLALFETLGNAYVEAEKAKQEQRKRGL
;
A
#
# COMPACT_ATOMS: atom_id res chain seq x y z
N MET A 1 -0.77 7.70 13.26
CA MET A 1 -0.63 7.83 11.80
C MET A 1 -1.75 7.14 11.00
N PHE A 2 -1.84 5.80 11.00
CA PHE A 2 -2.78 5.01 10.18
C PHE A 2 -4.27 5.41 10.30
N ASN A 3 -4.72 5.80 11.50
CA ASN A 3 -6.10 6.28 11.71
C ASN A 3 -6.46 7.50 10.85
N ARG A 4 -5.51 8.40 10.54
CA ARG A 4 -5.77 9.52 9.64
C ARG A 4 -5.93 9.04 8.20
N LEU A 5 -5.05 8.13 7.76
CA LEU A 5 -5.06 7.56 6.41
C LEU A 5 -6.38 6.86 6.11
N LYS A 6 -6.76 5.86 6.92
CA LYS A 6 -7.95 5.04 6.64
C LYS A 6 -9.24 5.86 6.51
N LYS A 7 -9.33 7.00 7.21
CA LYS A 7 -10.50 7.88 7.21
C LYS A 7 -10.71 8.64 5.90
N VAL A 8 -9.64 8.89 5.15
CA VAL A 8 -9.67 9.74 3.93
C VAL A 8 -9.54 8.90 2.66
N THR A 9 -10.19 7.74 2.63
CA THR A 9 -10.13 6.82 1.50
C THR A 9 -11.53 6.46 1.00
N HIS A 10 -11.61 5.91 -0.21
CA HIS A 10 -12.87 5.46 -0.81
C HIS A 10 -13.51 4.27 -0.08
N LYS A 11 -12.77 3.58 0.81
CA LYS A 11 -13.22 2.43 1.60
C LYS A 11 -13.01 2.64 3.10
N ALA A 12 -13.34 3.84 3.58
CA ALA A 12 -13.16 4.21 5.00
C ALA A 12 -14.00 3.37 5.98
N ASP A 13 -15.01 2.66 5.47
CA ASP A 13 -15.91 1.76 6.17
C ASP A 13 -15.35 0.34 6.39
N LEU A 14 -14.27 -0.04 5.69
CA LEU A 14 -13.62 -1.33 5.94
C LEU A 14 -12.99 -1.38 7.35
N PRO A 15 -12.92 -2.58 7.95
CA PRO A 15 -12.29 -2.80 9.26
C PRO A 15 -10.77 -2.73 9.14
N TRP A 16 -10.24 -1.53 8.91
CA TRP A 16 -8.84 -1.33 8.61
C TRP A 16 -7.94 -1.66 9.81
N GLU A 17 -7.05 -2.63 9.59
CA GLU A 17 -6.02 -3.08 10.51
C GLU A 17 -4.64 -3.05 9.82
N VAL A 18 -3.62 -2.74 10.60
CA VAL A 18 -2.22 -2.82 10.18
C VAL A 18 -1.49 -3.81 11.08
N HIS A 19 -0.76 -4.74 10.48
CA HIS A 19 -0.04 -5.78 11.20
C HIS A 19 1.45 -5.71 10.89
N LEU A 20 2.27 -5.76 11.92
CA LEU A 20 3.72 -5.83 11.79
C LEU A 20 4.16 -7.30 11.80
N ILE A 21 4.91 -7.71 10.79
CA ILE A 21 5.44 -9.06 10.64
C ILE A 21 6.97 -9.01 10.79
N ASP A 22 7.51 -9.89 11.63
CA ASP A 22 8.94 -10.06 11.79
C ASP A 22 9.55 -10.75 10.55
N ASN A 23 9.93 -9.92 9.58
CA ASN A 23 10.63 -10.29 8.36
C ASN A 23 11.61 -9.15 8.01
N HIS A 24 12.82 -9.51 7.61
CA HIS A 24 13.90 -8.57 7.30
C HIS A 24 13.86 -8.06 5.85
N GLN A 25 13.01 -8.61 5.00
CA GLN A 25 12.75 -8.06 3.66
C GLN A 25 12.10 -6.68 3.77
N TRP A 26 12.46 -5.78 2.86
CA TRP A 26 11.84 -4.46 2.72
C TRP A 26 10.54 -4.65 1.93
N ASN A 27 9.40 -4.80 2.62
CA ASN A 27 8.10 -4.94 1.95
C ASN A 27 6.92 -4.51 2.87
N ALA A 28 5.83 -4.09 2.24
CA ALA A 28 4.49 -4.05 2.80
C ALA A 28 3.52 -4.50 1.71
N PHE A 29 2.43 -5.14 2.09
CA PHE A 29 1.46 -5.64 1.13
C PHE A 29 0.06 -5.65 1.74
N THR A 30 -0.94 -5.70 0.87
CA THR A 30 -2.32 -5.95 1.25
C THR A 30 -2.81 -7.31 0.74
N ILE A 31 -3.71 -7.92 1.49
CA ILE A 31 -4.54 -9.02 1.00
C ILE A 31 -6.00 -8.56 0.92
N GLY A 32 -6.30 -7.27 0.79
CA GLY A 32 -7.68 -6.81 0.81
C GLY A 32 -8.37 -6.98 2.18
N GLY A 33 -9.70 -6.84 2.22
CA GLY A 33 -10.49 -7.02 3.44
C GLY A 33 -10.11 -6.08 4.59
N GLY A 34 -9.55 -4.90 4.27
CA GLY A 34 -9.09 -3.93 5.26
C GLY A 34 -7.77 -4.27 5.96
N LYS A 35 -6.96 -5.22 5.47
CA LYS A 35 -5.73 -5.61 6.17
C LYS A 35 -4.47 -5.25 5.40
N VAL A 36 -3.59 -4.51 6.06
CA VAL A 36 -2.26 -4.15 5.54
C VAL A 36 -1.20 -4.80 6.41
N PHE A 37 -0.21 -5.40 5.77
CA PHE A 37 0.92 -6.07 6.42
C PHE A 37 2.20 -5.30 6.15
N VAL A 38 3.00 -5.11 7.18
CA VAL A 38 4.23 -4.32 7.16
C VAL A 38 5.36 -5.22 7.66
N TYR A 39 6.43 -5.38 6.89
CA TYR A 39 7.62 -6.11 7.36
C TYR A 39 8.54 -5.19 8.19
N THR A 40 9.13 -5.73 9.26
CA THR A 40 10.12 -4.98 10.07
C THR A 40 11.31 -4.47 9.26
N GLY A 41 11.63 -5.10 8.12
CA GLY A 41 12.68 -4.68 7.21
C GLY A 41 12.49 -3.28 6.63
N LEU A 42 11.25 -2.74 6.59
CA LEU A 42 11.00 -1.35 6.21
C LEU A 42 11.70 -0.34 7.12
N PHE A 43 12.00 -0.72 8.36
CA PHE A 43 12.63 0.16 9.36
C PHE A 43 14.13 -0.10 9.53
N LYS A 44 14.74 -0.93 8.67
CA LYS A 44 16.13 -1.38 8.80
C LYS A 44 16.96 -1.05 7.55
N GLY A 45 18.26 -0.83 7.77
CA GLY A 45 19.25 -0.68 6.70
C GLY A 45 19.17 0.64 5.92
N LYS A 46 19.84 0.69 4.76
CA LYS A 46 20.02 1.93 3.98
C LYS A 46 18.73 2.47 3.35
N LEU A 47 17.74 1.58 3.15
CA LEU A 47 16.41 1.90 2.61
C LEU A 47 15.36 2.13 3.70
N ALA A 48 15.76 2.18 4.97
CA ALA A 48 14.84 2.42 6.07
C ALA A 48 13.95 3.64 5.81
N VAL A 49 12.67 3.47 6.12
CA VAL A 49 11.68 4.54 6.18
C VAL A 49 12.10 5.56 7.24
N ARG A 50 12.10 6.84 6.88
CA ARG A 50 12.75 7.92 7.66
C ARG A 50 11.78 8.84 8.38
N SER A 51 10.49 8.78 8.04
CA SER A 51 9.48 9.66 8.60
C SER A 51 8.09 9.03 8.55
N ASP A 52 7.17 9.61 9.32
CA ASP A 52 5.74 9.30 9.22
C ASP A 52 5.19 9.57 7.82
N ASP A 53 5.71 10.57 7.10
CA ASP A 53 5.29 10.86 5.72
C ASP A 53 5.64 9.70 4.78
N GLU A 54 6.85 9.16 4.91
CA GLU A 54 7.30 8.04 4.09
C GLU A 54 6.55 6.75 4.42
N LEU A 55 6.33 6.46 5.70
CA LEU A 55 5.52 5.30 6.09
C LEU A 55 4.06 5.46 5.62
N ALA A 56 3.52 6.68 5.72
CA ALA A 56 2.18 6.96 5.26
C ALA A 56 2.02 6.77 3.76
N ALA A 57 3.02 7.16 2.95
CA ALA A 57 3.01 6.95 1.51
C ALA A 57 2.95 5.45 1.15
N ILE A 58 3.75 4.61 1.82
CA ILE A 58 3.72 3.14 1.63
C ILE A 58 2.34 2.58 1.99
N LEU A 59 1.81 2.95 3.17
CA LEU A 59 0.49 2.46 3.59
C LEU A 59 -0.65 2.97 2.70
N ALA A 60 -0.56 4.21 2.21
CA ALA A 60 -1.53 4.78 1.29
C ALA A 60 -1.55 4.04 -0.05
N HIS A 61 -0.38 3.58 -0.53
CA HIS A 61 -0.24 2.73 -1.71
C HIS A 61 -0.94 1.38 -1.54
N GLU A 62 -0.69 0.70 -0.41
CA GLU A 62 -1.36 -0.57 -0.12
C GLU A 62 -2.88 -0.42 0.03
N ILE A 63 -3.35 0.67 0.64
CA ILE A 63 -4.79 0.97 0.71
C ILE A 63 -5.35 1.24 -0.69
N ALA A 64 -4.59 1.90 -1.57
CA ALA A 64 -5.02 2.18 -2.93
C ALA A 64 -5.25 0.89 -3.74
N HIS A 65 -4.40 -0.13 -3.60
CA HIS A 65 -4.62 -1.44 -4.22
C HIS A 65 -5.94 -2.10 -3.78
N VAL A 66 -6.34 -1.94 -2.53
CA VAL A 66 -7.66 -2.43 -2.04
C VAL A 66 -8.79 -1.62 -2.65
N ASN A 67 -8.66 -0.29 -2.69
CA ASN A 67 -9.70 0.60 -3.19
C ASN A 67 -9.98 0.39 -4.67
N ALA A 68 -8.92 0.24 -5.47
CA ALA A 68 -9.00 0.00 -6.90
C ALA A 68 -9.22 -1.49 -7.26
N ARG A 69 -9.37 -2.37 -6.26
CA ARG A 69 -9.61 -3.81 -6.44
C ARG A 69 -8.54 -4.51 -7.27
N HIS A 70 -7.29 -4.08 -7.14
CA HIS A 70 -6.17 -4.65 -7.91
C HIS A 70 -5.80 -6.06 -7.47
N ALA A 71 -6.04 -6.42 -6.21
CA ALA A 71 -5.74 -7.75 -5.68
C ALA A 71 -6.82 -8.77 -6.07
N SER A 72 -6.43 -9.80 -6.81
CA SER A 72 -7.28 -10.96 -7.11
C SER A 72 -7.33 -11.97 -5.96
N GLU A 73 -8.42 -12.72 -5.82
CA GLU A 73 -8.60 -13.76 -4.78
C GLU A 73 -7.49 -14.81 -4.86
N LYS A 74 -7.05 -15.14 -6.07
CA LYS A 74 -5.96 -16.07 -6.31
C LYS A 74 -4.63 -15.54 -5.73
N GLN A 75 -4.34 -14.25 -5.93
CA GLN A 75 -3.16 -13.59 -5.32
C GLN A 75 -3.29 -13.57 -3.79
N GLY A 76 -4.47 -13.25 -3.25
CA GLY A 76 -4.74 -13.26 -1.82
C GLY A 76 -4.49 -14.59 -1.14
N LYS A 77 -5.09 -15.66 -1.70
CA LYS A 77 -4.93 -17.04 -1.21
C LYS A 77 -3.47 -17.48 -1.25
N LEU A 78 -2.76 -17.14 -2.32
CA LEU A 78 -1.34 -17.46 -2.47
C LEU A 78 -0.47 -16.71 -1.46
N MET A 79 -0.75 -15.43 -1.21
CA MET A 79 0.00 -14.65 -0.23
C MET A 79 -0.23 -15.18 1.18
N LEU A 80 -1.48 -15.52 1.52
CA LEU A 80 -1.81 -16.14 2.80
C LEU A 80 -1.07 -17.47 3.00
N SER A 81 -1.07 -18.34 1.98
CA SER A 81 -0.41 -19.65 2.12
C SER A 81 1.09 -19.51 2.37
N LYS A 82 1.77 -18.54 1.73
CA LYS A 82 3.18 -18.20 2.00
C LYS A 82 3.42 -17.73 3.44
N LEU A 83 2.48 -16.95 3.98
CA LEU A 83 2.60 -16.43 5.35
C LEU A 83 2.41 -17.54 6.41
N LEU A 84 1.56 -18.51 6.12
CA LEU A 84 1.28 -19.64 7.03
C LEU A 84 2.31 -20.76 6.89
N ASP A 85 2.77 -21.08 5.68
CA ASP A 85 3.70 -22.18 5.41
C ASP A 85 5.12 -21.67 5.11
N LYS A 86 6.04 -21.99 6.03
CA LYS A 86 7.46 -21.63 5.93
C LYS A 86 8.15 -22.25 4.70
N LYS A 87 7.68 -23.39 4.18
CA LYS A 87 8.27 -24.08 3.01
C LYS A 87 7.87 -23.42 1.68
N LEU A 88 6.71 -22.78 1.62
CA LEU A 88 6.20 -22.10 0.42
C LEU A 88 6.78 -20.68 0.23
N ARG A 89 7.53 -20.15 1.22
CA ARG A 89 8.15 -18.81 1.14
C ARG A 89 9.10 -18.64 -0.06
N SER A 90 9.69 -19.72 -0.59
CA SER A 90 10.68 -19.66 -1.69
C SER A 90 10.16 -20.08 -3.06
N ALA A 91 8.92 -20.54 -3.18
CA ALA A 91 8.38 -21.11 -4.41
C ALA A 91 7.03 -20.50 -4.77
N ALA A 92 7.01 -19.35 -5.44
CA ALA A 92 5.94 -18.99 -6.37
C ALA A 92 6.30 -17.71 -7.12
N TYR A 93 6.12 -17.76 -8.43
CA TYR A 93 5.91 -16.59 -9.28
C TYR A 93 4.85 -15.69 -8.64
N GLU A 94 5.26 -14.48 -8.27
CA GLU A 94 4.36 -13.44 -7.79
C GLU A 94 3.67 -12.84 -8.99
N ALA A 95 2.33 -12.84 -8.99
CA ALA A 95 1.61 -12.08 -10.00
C ALA A 95 1.77 -10.61 -9.62
N SER A 96 2.77 -9.95 -10.22
CA SER A 96 3.02 -8.52 -10.08
C SER A 96 1.79 -7.73 -10.54
N PHE A 97 1.57 -6.57 -9.92
CA PHE A 97 0.60 -5.63 -10.45
C PHE A 97 1.05 -5.15 -11.83
N THR A 98 0.08 -4.98 -12.73
CA THR A 98 0.36 -4.37 -14.04
C THR A 98 0.81 -2.93 -13.87
N THR A 99 1.55 -2.39 -14.83
CA THR A 99 1.98 -0.97 -14.82
C THR A 99 0.81 0.00 -14.62
N ASN A 100 -0.36 -0.29 -15.21
CA ASN A 100 -1.54 0.55 -15.06
C ASN A 100 -2.12 0.51 -13.64
N GLN A 101 -2.12 -0.66 -13.01
CA GLN A 101 -2.58 -0.82 -11.63
C GLN A 101 -1.64 -0.10 -10.65
N GLU A 102 -0.33 -0.14 -10.90
CA GLU A 102 0.66 0.59 -10.13
C GLU A 102 0.48 2.12 -10.28
N ASP A 103 0.30 2.62 -11.51
CA ASP A 103 0.07 4.04 -11.78
C ASP A 103 -1.22 4.56 -11.12
N GLU A 104 -2.29 3.79 -11.20
CA GLU A 104 -3.55 4.11 -10.52
C GLU A 104 -3.38 4.11 -9.00
N ALA A 105 -2.68 3.11 -8.43
CA ALA A 105 -2.38 3.09 -7.01
C ALA A 105 -1.52 4.29 -6.58
N ASP A 106 -0.53 4.68 -7.38
CA ASP A 106 0.34 5.85 -7.15
C ASP A 106 -0.47 7.17 -7.16
N LYS A 107 -1.45 7.32 -8.06
CA LYS A 107 -2.35 8.49 -8.08
C LYS A 107 -3.19 8.59 -6.80
N TYR A 108 -3.81 7.48 -6.39
CA TYR A 108 -4.61 7.45 -5.16
C TYR A 108 -3.75 7.61 -3.91
N SER A 109 -2.57 7.01 -3.85
CA SER A 109 -1.68 7.06 -2.67
C SER A 109 -1.25 8.48 -2.35
N VAL A 110 -0.93 9.27 -3.39
CA VAL A 110 -0.59 10.69 -3.28
C VAL A 110 -1.77 11.50 -2.74
N ILE A 111 -2.98 11.27 -3.26
CA ILE A 111 -4.20 11.94 -2.78
C ILE A 111 -4.49 11.57 -1.32
N TYR A 112 -4.48 10.29 -0.96
CA TYR A 112 -4.74 9.86 0.42
C TYR A 112 -3.70 10.43 1.39
N SER A 113 -2.42 10.45 0.99
CA SER A 113 -1.34 11.03 1.79
C SER A 113 -1.60 12.51 2.07
N ALA A 114 -1.86 13.31 1.02
CA ALA A 114 -2.15 14.74 1.15
C ALA A 114 -3.39 14.97 2.03
N LEU A 115 -4.49 14.28 1.76
CA LEU A 115 -5.75 14.44 2.50
C LEU A 115 -5.64 14.01 3.96
N ALA A 116 -4.76 13.06 4.29
CA ALA A 116 -4.51 12.61 5.65
C ALA A 116 -3.52 13.49 6.42
N GLY A 117 -2.93 14.49 5.74
CA GLY A 117 -1.96 15.41 6.30
C GLY A 117 -0.53 14.87 6.33
N TYR A 118 -0.15 14.07 5.34
CA TYR A 118 1.24 13.65 5.07
C TYR A 118 1.73 14.24 3.76
N LYS A 119 3.04 14.44 3.65
CA LYS A 119 3.64 15.02 2.45
C LYS A 119 3.35 14.15 1.22
N PRO A 120 2.68 14.67 0.18
CA PRO A 120 2.40 13.90 -1.03
C PRO A 120 3.67 13.54 -1.81
N SER A 121 4.78 14.26 -1.62
CA SER A 121 6.08 13.96 -2.24
C SER A 121 6.80 12.76 -1.63
N ALA A 122 6.41 12.29 -0.44
CA ALA A 122 7.19 11.30 0.30
C ALA A 122 7.35 9.96 -0.45
N GLY A 123 6.32 9.54 -1.19
CA GLY A 123 6.42 8.37 -2.06
C GLY A 123 7.51 8.54 -3.12
N ALA A 124 7.53 9.68 -3.82
CA ALA A 124 8.56 9.99 -4.82
C ALA A 124 9.97 10.01 -4.22
N GLU A 125 10.12 10.52 -2.98
CA GLU A 125 11.40 10.56 -2.26
C GLU A 125 11.92 9.16 -1.90
N ILE A 126 11.04 8.24 -1.51
CA ILE A 126 11.37 6.82 -1.29
C ILE A 126 11.88 6.21 -2.60
N TRP A 127 11.11 6.35 -3.68
CA TRP A 127 11.45 5.78 -4.98
C TRP A 127 12.77 6.32 -5.54
N ALA A 128 12.98 7.63 -5.45
CA ALA A 128 14.25 8.25 -5.87
C ALA A 128 15.44 7.72 -5.05
N ARG A 129 15.26 7.51 -3.74
CA ARG A 129 16.28 6.92 -2.88
C ARG A 129 16.56 5.46 -3.23
N MET A 130 15.52 4.66 -3.48
CA MET A 130 15.65 3.26 -3.89
C MET A 130 16.40 3.14 -5.20
N HIS A 131 16.02 3.93 -6.21
CA HIS A 131 16.72 3.98 -7.50
C HIS A 131 18.19 4.35 -7.33
N LYS A 132 18.51 5.36 -6.50
CA LYS A 132 19.90 5.75 -6.23
C LYS A 132 20.72 4.67 -5.53
N GLN A 133 20.12 3.89 -4.63
CA GLN A 133 20.85 2.87 -3.85
C GLN A 133 20.95 1.52 -4.54
N LEU A 134 19.99 1.17 -5.41
CA LEU A 134 19.90 -0.15 -6.03
C LEU A 134 20.22 -0.16 -7.53
N GLY A 135 20.18 0.99 -8.20
CA GLY A 135 20.27 1.07 -9.66
C GLY A 135 19.02 0.50 -10.37
N SER A 136 19.11 0.36 -11.68
CA SER A 136 18.07 -0.16 -12.58
C SER A 136 17.84 -1.67 -12.45
N ASP A 137 18.76 -2.41 -11.85
CA ASP A 137 18.73 -3.89 -11.73
C ASP A 137 17.95 -4.38 -10.51
N SER A 138 17.10 -3.53 -9.95
CA SER A 138 16.43 -3.75 -8.68
C SER A 138 15.20 -4.67 -8.73
N LYS A 139 14.98 -5.34 -9.87
CA LYS A 139 13.86 -6.30 -10.11
C LYS A 139 13.74 -7.37 -9.01
N ASP A 140 14.85 -7.70 -8.34
CA ASP A 140 14.90 -8.73 -7.30
C ASP A 140 14.39 -8.29 -5.90
N ARG A 141 14.07 -7.00 -5.68
CA ARG A 141 13.70 -6.49 -4.35
C ARG A 141 12.25 -6.05 -4.19
N LEU A 142 11.53 -5.82 -5.29
CA LEU A 142 10.09 -5.54 -5.32
C LEU A 142 9.47 -6.30 -6.49
N HIS A 143 9.31 -7.61 -6.30
CA HIS A 143 8.78 -8.51 -7.32
C HIS A 143 7.28 -8.25 -7.60
N ASP A 144 6.56 -7.69 -6.63
CA ASP A 144 5.14 -7.30 -6.69
C ASP A 144 4.94 -5.89 -7.27
N HIS A 145 5.86 -4.96 -6.99
CA HIS A 145 5.83 -3.56 -7.46
C HIS A 145 7.06 -3.21 -8.34
N PRO A 146 6.99 -3.45 -9.66
CA PRO A 146 8.16 -3.34 -10.54
C PRO A 146 8.77 -1.92 -10.55
N LEU A 147 10.10 -1.88 -10.43
CA LEU A 147 10.89 -0.65 -10.49
C LEU A 147 10.95 -0.12 -11.92
N ASN A 148 10.40 1.08 -12.14
CA ASN A 148 10.54 1.83 -13.38
C ASN A 148 11.12 3.22 -13.08
N ALA A 149 12.15 3.63 -13.82
CA ALA A 149 12.76 4.96 -13.71
C ALA A 149 11.75 6.10 -13.91
N ASP A 150 10.67 5.87 -14.63
CA ASP A 150 9.61 6.85 -14.84
C ASP A 150 8.63 6.97 -13.66
N LYS A 151 8.57 5.98 -12.76
CA LYS A 151 7.66 6.00 -11.60
C LYS A 151 7.92 7.20 -10.68
N ALA A 152 9.20 7.49 -10.38
CA ALA A 152 9.56 8.63 -9.55
C ALA A 152 9.14 9.97 -10.19
N LYS A 153 9.20 10.09 -11.53
CA LYS A 153 8.75 11.28 -12.26
C LYS A 153 7.23 11.44 -12.20
N SER A 154 6.48 10.37 -12.45
CA SER A 154 5.01 10.37 -12.36
C SER A 154 4.54 10.74 -10.96
N LEU A 155 5.09 10.09 -9.92
CA LEU A 155 4.78 10.42 -8.52
C LEU A 155 5.10 11.87 -8.18
N THR A 156 6.22 12.41 -8.67
CA THR A 156 6.57 13.83 -8.46
C THR A 156 5.52 14.75 -9.10
N ARG A 157 5.03 14.42 -10.30
CA ARG A 157 3.96 15.17 -10.97
C ARG A 157 2.66 15.12 -10.18
N TYR A 158 2.22 13.93 -9.75
CA TYR A 158 1.00 13.79 -8.94
C TYR A 158 1.13 14.53 -7.61
N ALA A 159 2.29 14.42 -6.96
CA ALA A 159 2.55 15.10 -5.70
C ALA A 159 2.41 16.62 -5.83
N LYS A 160 2.96 17.21 -6.91
CA LYS A 160 2.82 18.64 -7.19
C LYS A 160 1.37 19.07 -7.34
N LEU A 161 0.52 18.24 -7.96
CA LEU A 161 -0.91 18.52 -8.09
C LEU A 161 -1.63 18.39 -6.75
N ALA A 162 -1.27 17.41 -5.93
CA ALA A 162 -1.90 17.15 -4.64
C ALA A 162 -1.44 18.08 -3.51
N GLU A 163 -0.31 18.79 -3.67
CA GLU A 163 0.24 19.71 -2.66
C GLU A 163 -0.80 20.73 -2.19
N GLN A 164 -1.68 21.20 -3.09
CA GLN A 164 -2.75 22.13 -2.76
C GLN A 164 -3.78 21.58 -1.75
N TYR A 165 -3.84 20.26 -1.57
CA TYR A 165 -4.76 19.59 -0.65
C TYR A 165 -4.09 19.19 0.68
N TYR A 166 -2.76 19.34 0.77
CA TYR A 166 -1.97 18.92 1.92
C TYR A 166 -2.04 19.93 3.06
N HIS A 167 -2.32 19.43 4.26
CA HIS A 167 -2.20 20.19 5.51
C HIS A 167 -1.40 19.39 6.52
N SER A 168 -0.19 19.85 6.84
CA SER A 168 0.72 19.12 7.74
C SER A 168 0.04 18.64 9.03
N GLY A 169 0.01 17.33 9.21
CA GLY A 169 -0.53 16.66 10.39
C GLY A 169 -2.06 16.73 10.54
N LYS A 170 -2.80 17.30 9.57
CA LYS A 170 -4.25 17.53 9.67
C LYS A 170 -4.99 16.92 8.49
N ILE A 171 -6.11 16.26 8.79
CA ILE A 171 -7.04 15.80 7.74
C ILE A 171 -7.60 17.03 7.02
N ASN A 172 -7.59 17.01 5.70
CA ASN A 172 -8.25 18.03 4.89
C ASN A 172 -9.77 17.98 5.13
N LYS A 173 -10.38 19.10 5.49
CA LYS A 173 -11.82 19.17 5.81
C LYS A 173 -12.71 18.82 4.61
N ASN A 174 -12.22 19.06 3.40
CA ASN A 174 -12.92 18.81 2.14
C ASN A 174 -12.61 17.43 1.55
N TYR A 175 -11.98 16.52 2.32
CA TYR A 175 -11.51 15.23 1.81
C TYR A 175 -12.59 14.43 1.06
N LYS A 176 -13.84 14.46 1.52
CA LYS A 176 -14.94 13.72 0.86
C LYS A 176 -15.17 14.17 -0.58
N THR A 177 -15.12 15.47 -0.84
CA THR A 177 -15.25 16.03 -2.20
C THR A 177 -13.99 15.80 -3.01
N LEU A 178 -12.82 15.95 -2.39
CA LEU A 178 -11.53 15.79 -3.06
C LEU A 178 -11.23 14.33 -3.43
N LEU A 179 -11.85 13.35 -2.77
CA LEU A 179 -11.78 11.95 -3.17
C LEU A 179 -12.32 11.72 -4.58
N THR A 180 -13.41 12.41 -4.96
CA THR A 180 -14.06 12.25 -6.26
C THR A 180 -13.76 13.35 -7.26
N ASN A 181 -13.25 14.51 -6.81
CA ASN A 181 -12.95 15.66 -7.65
C ASN A 181 -11.63 16.33 -7.25
N ASN A 182 -10.55 16.04 -7.97
CA ASN A 182 -9.22 16.59 -7.69
C ASN A 182 -8.34 16.66 -8.95
N ALA A 183 -7.31 17.51 -8.89
CA ALA A 183 -6.42 17.76 -10.03
C ALA A 183 -5.54 16.57 -10.45
N VAL A 184 -5.35 15.56 -9.59
CA VAL A 184 -4.57 14.36 -9.93
C VAL A 184 -5.33 13.50 -10.94
N PHE A 185 -6.65 13.40 -10.80
CA PHE A 185 -7.53 12.62 -11.70
C PHE A 185 -8.22 13.47 -12.78
N PHE A 186 -8.25 14.81 -12.65
CA PHE A 186 -8.89 15.73 -13.61
C PHE A 186 -7.88 16.56 -14.43
N HIS A 187 -6.87 15.92 -15.02
CA HIS A 187 -6.16 16.53 -16.15
C HIS A 187 -6.93 16.25 -17.44
N GLN A 188 -7.28 17.33 -18.17
CA GLN A 188 -8.08 17.30 -19.41
C GLN A 188 -7.69 16.13 -20.34
N GLY A 189 -8.59 15.15 -20.48
CA GLY A 189 -8.50 14.11 -21.52
C GLY A 189 -8.81 12.67 -21.09
N GLU A 190 -8.74 12.32 -19.80
CA GLU A 190 -8.98 10.95 -19.35
C GLU A 190 -10.33 10.83 -18.62
N SER A 191 -11.22 10.04 -19.20
CA SER A 191 -12.54 9.71 -18.65
C SER A 191 -12.39 9.05 -17.28
N THR A 192 -13.34 9.37 -16.39
CA THR A 192 -13.54 8.70 -15.11
C THR A 192 -13.44 7.19 -15.29
N LEU A 193 -12.34 6.58 -14.83
CA LEU A 193 -12.20 5.13 -14.79
C LEU A 193 -13.28 4.62 -13.82
N LYS A 194 -14.27 3.92 -14.37
CA LYS A 194 -15.24 3.19 -13.55
C LYS A 194 -14.44 2.17 -12.73
N ALA A 195 -14.46 2.34 -11.40
CA ALA A 195 -13.99 1.32 -10.47
C ALA A 195 -14.60 -0.03 -10.88
N GLY A 196 -13.74 -0.98 -11.24
CA GLY A 196 -14.13 -2.25 -11.84
C GLY A 196 -15.14 -3.00 -10.98
N GLU A 197 -16.28 -3.33 -11.59
CA GLU A 197 -17.35 -4.14 -11.03
C GLU A 197 -16.79 -5.47 -10.49
N GLY A 198 -17.03 -5.73 -9.21
CA GLY A 198 -16.45 -6.87 -8.49
C GLY A 198 -17.28 -7.13 -7.24
N GLY A 199 -18.40 -7.81 -7.44
CA GLY A 199 -19.26 -8.35 -6.37
C GLY A 199 -18.59 -9.49 -5.61
N GLY A 200 -19.09 -9.77 -4.40
CA GLY A 200 -18.80 -11.00 -3.62
C GLY A 200 -17.40 -11.16 -2.99
N PHE A 201 -16.42 -10.38 -3.43
CA PHE A 201 -14.99 -10.69 -3.19
C PHE A 201 -14.40 -10.18 -1.86
N LEU A 202 -14.97 -9.15 -1.24
CA LEU A 202 -14.48 -8.59 0.02
C LEU A 202 -14.60 -9.57 1.20
N ALA A 203 -15.68 -10.35 1.26
CA ALA A 203 -15.96 -11.27 2.36
C ALA A 203 -14.91 -12.39 2.46
N LEU A 204 -14.44 -12.89 1.31
CA LEU A 204 -13.41 -13.93 1.28
C LEU A 204 -12.07 -13.39 1.77
N PHE A 205 -11.68 -12.19 1.33
CA PHE A 205 -10.45 -11.56 1.79
C PHE A 205 -10.48 -11.14 3.26
N GLU A 206 -11.66 -10.73 3.75
CA GLU A 206 -11.88 -10.49 5.17
C GLU A 206 -11.67 -11.78 5.99
N THR A 207 -12.28 -12.88 5.55
CA THR A 207 -12.14 -14.22 6.16
C THR A 207 -10.69 -14.69 6.16
N LEU A 208 -10.02 -14.66 5.00
CA LEU A 208 -8.61 -15.05 4.84
C LEU A 208 -7.69 -14.19 5.70
N GLY A 209 -7.99 -12.89 5.77
CA GLY A 209 -7.25 -11.97 6.59
C GLY A 209 -7.40 -12.22 8.09
N ASN A 210 -8.61 -12.50 8.56
CA ASN A 210 -8.85 -12.83 9.97
C ASN A 210 -8.09 -14.10 10.37
N ALA A 211 -8.11 -15.13 9.51
CA ALA A 211 -7.38 -16.38 9.73
C ALA A 211 -5.86 -16.17 9.91
N TYR A 212 -5.24 -15.27 9.13
CA TYR A 212 -3.83 -14.93 9.33
C TYR A 212 -3.56 -14.29 10.69
N VAL A 213 -4.38 -13.30 11.05
CA VAL A 213 -4.22 -12.55 12.30
C VAL A 213 -4.34 -13.46 13.51
N GLU A 214 -5.30 -14.39 13.49
CA GLU A 214 -5.47 -15.40 14.52
C GLU A 214 -4.26 -16.32 14.63
N ALA A 215 -3.73 -16.80 13.50
CA ALA A 215 -2.54 -17.65 13.49
C ALA A 215 -1.32 -16.93 14.10
N GLU A 216 -1.15 -15.63 13.84
CA GLU A 216 -0.01 -14.88 14.37
C GLU A 216 -0.16 -14.54 15.86
N LYS A 217 -1.38 -14.24 16.31
CA LYS A 217 -1.69 -14.12 17.74
C LYS A 217 -1.39 -15.42 18.48
N ALA A 218 -1.82 -16.56 17.93
CA ALA A 218 -1.56 -17.88 18.53
C ALA A 218 -0.06 -18.17 18.66
N LYS A 219 0.75 -17.83 17.64
CA LYS A 219 2.22 -17.95 17.71
C LYS A 219 2.83 -17.05 18.78
N GLN A 220 2.36 -15.81 18.89
CA GLN A 220 2.84 -14.87 19.92
C GLN A 220 2.49 -15.36 21.34
N GLU A 221 1.29 -15.91 21.54
CA GLU A 221 0.87 -16.48 22.82
C GLU A 221 1.64 -17.74 23.18
N GLN A 222 1.91 -18.62 22.21
CA GLN A 222 2.77 -19.80 22.41
C GLN A 222 4.19 -19.38 22.81
N ARG A 223 4.77 -18.35 22.17
CA ARG A 223 6.07 -17.78 22.56
C ARG A 223 6.07 -17.16 23.97
N LYS A 224 4.93 -16.66 24.45
CA LYS A 224 4.80 -16.12 25.82
C LYS A 224 4.56 -17.21 26.88
N ARG A 225 4.06 -18.38 26.49
CA ARG A 225 3.69 -19.48 27.40
C ARG A 225 4.76 -20.57 27.54
N GLY A 226 5.79 -20.58 26.70
CA GLY A 226 6.92 -21.49 26.84
C GLY A 226 8.25 -20.74 26.80
N LEU A 227 9.00 -20.84 27.90
CA LEU A 227 10.46 -20.62 28.04
C LEU A 227 11.04 -19.32 27.47
#